data_AF-A0A534INU5-F1
#
_entry.id   AF-A0A534INU5-F1
#
_cell.length_a   1.000
_cell.length_b   1.000
_cell.length_c   1.000
_cell.angle_alpha   90.00
_cell.angle_beta   90.00
_cell.angle_gamma   90.00
#
_symmetry.space_group_name_H-M   'P 1'
#
loop_
_entity.id
_entity.type
_entity.pdbx_description
1 polymer ?
#
loop_
_entity_poly.entity_id
_entity_poly.type
_entity_poly.pdbx_seq_one_letter_code
_entity_poly.pdbx_strand_id
1 'polypeptide(L)'
;MKGNLVEIGLTGLSLALALAGVGLAWAVYARRSVPAATFTRGPTRAFLHSMLLHRYWIDDWYNAFGSRTIAGFARAMDWFDRNVVDGIVNAIARGGVVVAALADVFDRKVIDGAVNSISLETVRSSLALRTRQTGQVQNYTWVIVLGIVAILVLAVMLGFLPRILGRP
;
A
#
# COMPACT_ATOMS: atom_id res chain seq x y z
N MET A 1 49.91 -5.00 56.58
CA MET A 1 51.00 -5.73 55.88
C MET A 1 50.71 -7.21 55.60
N LYS A 2 49.73 -7.89 56.23
CA LYS A 2 49.41 -9.31 55.96
C LYS A 2 48.66 -9.59 54.63
N GLY A 3 48.05 -8.58 54.01
CA GLY A 3 47.31 -8.73 52.74
C GLY A 3 48.19 -9.10 51.55
N ASN A 4 49.36 -8.48 51.41
CA ASN A 4 50.23 -8.66 50.25
C ASN A 4 50.80 -10.09 50.13
N LEU A 5 51.07 -10.77 51.26
CA LEU A 5 51.59 -12.13 51.26
C LEU A 5 50.54 -13.15 50.79
N VAL A 6 49.29 -12.97 51.19
CA VAL A 6 48.17 -13.82 50.76
C VAL A 6 47.85 -13.59 49.29
N GLU A 7 47.89 -12.34 48.83
CA GLU A 7 47.66 -11.96 47.43
C GLU A 7 48.74 -12.51 46.49
N ILE A 8 50.01 -12.39 46.86
CA ILE A 8 51.13 -12.98 46.10
C ILE A 8 51.01 -14.52 46.10
N GLY A 9 50.62 -15.12 47.23
CA GLY A 9 50.37 -16.56 47.33
C GLY A 9 49.25 -17.05 46.41
N LEU A 10 48.10 -16.36 46.40
CA LEU A 10 46.96 -16.67 45.53
C LEU A 10 47.29 -16.47 44.05
N THR A 11 48.06 -15.42 43.72
CA THR A 11 48.50 -15.14 42.36
C THR A 11 49.51 -16.17 41.86
N GLY A 12 50.46 -16.57 42.72
CA GLY A 12 51.39 -17.65 42.41
C GLY A 12 50.66 -18.99 42.20
N LEU A 13 49.65 -19.28 43.03
CA LEU A 13 48.83 -20.48 42.90
C LEU A 13 48.01 -20.50 41.61
N SER A 14 47.35 -19.39 41.25
CA SER A 14 46.55 -19.31 40.02
C SER A 14 47.42 -19.41 38.77
N LEU A 15 48.60 -18.77 38.77
CA LEU A 15 49.57 -18.87 37.69
C LEU A 15 50.10 -20.31 37.54
N ALA A 16 50.43 -20.98 38.66
CA ALA A 16 50.87 -22.37 38.64
C ALA A 16 49.78 -23.31 38.10
N LEU A 17 48.51 -23.13 38.51
CA LEU A 17 47.38 -23.92 38.02
C LEU A 17 47.12 -23.69 36.53
N ALA A 18 47.23 -22.44 36.05
CA ALA A 18 47.09 -22.11 34.63
C ALA A 18 48.19 -22.78 33.79
N LEU A 19 49.45 -22.69 34.23
CA LEU A 19 50.58 -23.35 33.56
C LEU A 19 50.43 -24.88 33.57
N ALA A 20 49.93 -25.47 34.67
CA ALA A 20 49.63 -26.89 34.74
C ALA A 20 48.53 -27.30 33.72
N GLY A 21 47.48 -26.49 33.58
CA GLY A 21 46.43 -26.71 32.57
C GLY A 21 46.94 -26.65 31.13
N VAL A 22 47.80 -25.67 30.82
CA VAL A 22 48.44 -25.55 29.50
C VAL A 22 49.39 -26.73 29.24
N GLY A 23 50.19 -27.12 30.24
CA GLY A 23 51.07 -28.28 30.16
C GLY A 23 50.31 -29.58 29.89
N LEU A 24 49.16 -29.76 30.55
CA LEU A 24 48.27 -30.90 30.30
C LEU A 24 47.70 -30.88 28.88
N ALA A 25 47.22 -29.73 28.41
CA ALA A 25 46.72 -29.58 27.04
C ALA A 25 47.80 -29.89 26.00
N TRP A 26 49.04 -29.40 26.21
CA TRP A 26 50.17 -29.71 25.34
C TRP A 26 50.49 -31.21 25.30
N ALA A 27 50.47 -31.88 26.46
CA ALA A 27 50.71 -33.33 26.54
C ALA A 27 49.64 -34.16 25.81
N VAL A 28 48.38 -33.71 25.83
CA VAL A 28 47.24 -34.38 25.16
C VAL A 28 47.23 -34.11 23.66
N TYR A 29 47.33 -32.84 23.24
CA TYR A 29 47.11 -32.44 21.84
C TYR A 29 48.39 -32.43 20.98
N ALA A 30 49.50 -31.90 21.52
CA ALA A 30 50.74 -31.73 20.75
C ALA A 30 51.65 -32.95 20.85
N ARG A 31 51.92 -33.42 22.08
CA ARG A 31 52.80 -34.57 22.32
C ARG A 31 52.10 -35.92 22.12
N ARG A 32 50.76 -35.94 22.18
CA ARG A 32 49.90 -37.14 22.06
C ARG A 32 50.28 -38.28 23.01
N SER A 33 51.00 -37.98 24.10
CA SER A 33 51.43 -38.98 25.09
C SER A 33 50.27 -39.49 25.95
N VAL A 34 49.16 -38.76 25.99
CA VAL A 34 47.92 -39.13 26.67
C VAL A 34 46.85 -39.40 25.62
N PRO A 35 46.37 -40.65 25.46
CA PRO A 35 45.32 -40.96 24.49
C PRO A 35 44.02 -40.25 24.86
N ALA A 36 43.49 -39.43 23.95
CA ALA A 36 42.23 -38.70 24.15
C ALA A 36 41.04 -39.64 24.49
N ALA A 37 41.06 -40.87 23.96
CA ALA A 37 40.07 -41.90 24.25
C ALA A 37 40.00 -42.29 25.74
N THR A 38 41.07 -42.04 26.52
CA THR A 38 41.07 -42.29 27.97
C THR A 38 40.00 -41.46 28.69
N PHE A 39 39.70 -40.27 28.17
CA PHE A 39 38.69 -39.38 28.72
C PHE A 39 37.26 -39.79 28.37
N THR A 40 37.03 -40.71 27.43
CA THR A 40 35.68 -41.18 27.04
C THR A 40 35.41 -42.64 27.39
N ARG A 41 36.36 -43.34 28.04
CA ARG A 41 36.27 -44.76 28.39
C ARG A 41 35.14 -45.14 29.37
N GLY A 42 34.55 -44.19 30.09
CA GLY A 42 33.50 -44.46 31.07
C GLY A 42 32.16 -43.83 30.67
N PRO A 43 31.01 -44.41 31.08
CA PRO A 43 29.69 -43.94 30.67
C PRO A 43 29.43 -42.47 31.06
N THR A 44 29.85 -42.06 32.25
CA THR A 44 29.72 -40.67 32.72
C THR A 44 30.59 -39.70 31.91
N ARG A 45 31.81 -40.10 31.55
CA ARG A 45 32.73 -39.23 30.80
C ARG A 45 32.38 -39.18 29.32
N ALA A 46 31.86 -40.27 28.75
CA ALA A 46 31.29 -40.30 27.41
C ALA A 46 30.05 -39.39 27.32
N PHE A 47 29.19 -39.41 28.34
CA PHE A 47 28.06 -38.48 28.44
C PHE A 47 28.54 -37.02 28.51
N LEU A 48 29.49 -36.69 29.39
CA LEU A 48 30.04 -35.34 29.50
C LEU A 48 30.69 -34.87 28.20
N HIS A 49 31.45 -35.75 27.54
CA HIS A 49 32.03 -35.47 26.24
C HIS A 49 30.94 -35.19 25.20
N SER A 50 29.90 -36.04 25.13
CA SER A 50 28.77 -35.83 24.22
C SER A 50 28.01 -34.53 24.51
N MET A 51 27.81 -34.20 25.79
CA MET A 51 27.14 -32.97 26.22
C MET A 51 27.94 -31.74 25.81
N LEU A 52 29.24 -31.72 26.08
CA LEU A 52 30.12 -30.62 25.68
C LEU A 52 30.21 -30.51 24.15
N LEU A 53 30.27 -31.64 23.43
CA LEU A 53 30.32 -31.69 21.97
C LEU A 53 29.07 -31.07 21.34
N HIS A 54 27.89 -31.35 21.90
CA HIS A 54 26.61 -30.79 21.45
C HIS A 54 26.27 -29.46 22.12
N ARG A 55 27.24 -28.76 22.72
CA ARG A 55 27.03 -27.47 23.43
C ARG A 55 25.83 -27.53 24.39
N TYR A 56 25.80 -28.59 25.19
CA TYR A 56 24.75 -28.88 26.17
C TYR A 56 23.36 -29.13 25.56
N TRP A 57 23.27 -29.42 24.25
CA TRP A 57 22.03 -29.54 23.47
C TRP A 57 21.15 -28.28 23.48
N ILE A 58 21.69 -27.16 23.96
CA ILE A 58 20.98 -25.90 24.08
C ILE A 58 20.63 -25.40 22.67
N ASP A 59 21.62 -25.34 21.77
CA ASP A 59 21.45 -24.87 20.40
C ASP A 59 20.37 -25.69 19.64
N ASP A 60 20.43 -27.02 19.76
CA ASP A 60 19.46 -27.92 19.11
C ASP A 60 18.03 -27.69 19.61
N TRP A 61 17.88 -27.51 20.93
CA TRP A 61 16.58 -27.28 21.54
C TRP A 61 16.01 -25.91 21.15
N TYR A 62 16.84 -24.86 21.17
CA TYR A 62 16.45 -23.52 20.72
C TYR A 62 16.01 -23.54 19.25
N ASN A 63 16.75 -24.22 18.39
CA ASN A 63 16.41 -24.35 16.96
C ASN A 63 15.11 -25.14 16.76
N ALA A 64 14.93 -26.25 17.47
CA ALA A 64 13.73 -27.07 17.38
C ALA A 64 12.49 -26.34 17.92
N PHE A 65 12.63 -25.61 19.03
CA PHE A 65 11.57 -24.81 19.61
C PHE A 65 11.20 -23.63 18.72
N GLY A 66 12.19 -22.87 18.25
CA GLY A 66 11.98 -21.73 17.36
C GLY A 66 11.32 -22.13 16.04
N SER A 67 11.83 -23.17 15.38
CA SER A 67 11.27 -23.64 14.10
C SER A 67 9.85 -24.19 14.23
N ARG A 68 9.49 -24.84 15.33
CA ARG A 68 8.13 -25.37 15.52
C ARG A 68 7.16 -24.28 15.95
N THR A 69 7.50 -23.53 16.98
CA THR A 69 6.57 -22.56 17.59
C THR A 69 6.54 -21.26 16.79
N ILE A 70 7.70 -20.64 16.58
CA ILE A 70 7.78 -19.32 15.93
C ILE A 70 7.46 -19.46 14.44
N ALA A 71 8.08 -20.40 13.73
CA ALA A 71 7.79 -20.57 12.31
C ALA A 71 6.41 -21.20 12.04
N GLY A 72 5.85 -21.94 13.00
CA GLY A 72 4.45 -22.38 12.95
C GLY A 72 3.50 -21.19 13.04
N PHE A 73 3.71 -20.31 14.02
CA PHE A 73 2.92 -19.09 14.19
C PHE A 73 3.06 -18.13 13.00
N ALA A 74 4.28 -17.93 12.49
CA ALA A 74 4.52 -17.11 11.32
C ALA A 74 3.77 -17.63 10.09
N ARG A 75 3.76 -18.96 9.87
CA ARG A 75 2.98 -19.58 8.78
C ARG A 75 1.47 -19.41 8.98
N ALA A 76 0.98 -19.43 10.22
CA ALA A 76 -0.43 -19.19 10.49
C ALA A 76 -0.82 -17.73 10.18
N MET A 77 0.02 -16.76 10.56
CA MET A 77 -0.17 -15.34 10.24
C MET A 77 -0.11 -15.08 8.74
N ASP A 78 0.86 -15.69 8.06
CA ASP A 78 0.99 -15.59 6.60
C ASP A 78 -0.20 -16.22 5.87
N TRP A 79 -0.74 -17.35 6.36
CA TRP A 79 -1.98 -17.91 5.84
C TRP A 79 -3.17 -16.96 6.08
N PHE A 80 -3.27 -16.36 7.27
CA PHE A 80 -4.35 -15.42 7.59
C PHE A 80 -4.30 -14.19 6.68
N ASP A 81 -3.12 -13.61 6.46
CA ASP A 81 -2.93 -12.46 5.57
C ASP A 81 -3.38 -12.80 4.13
N ARG A 82 -2.86 -13.89 3.56
CA ARG A 82 -3.16 -14.28 2.18
C ARG A 82 -4.61 -14.70 1.92
N ASN A 83 -5.30 -15.23 2.93
CA ASN A 83 -6.66 -15.74 2.74
C ASN A 83 -7.72 -14.72 3.18
N VAL A 84 -7.47 -14.02 4.29
CA VAL A 84 -8.44 -13.10 4.88
C VAL A 84 -8.16 -11.67 4.42
N VAL A 85 -6.95 -11.16 4.65
CA VAL A 85 -6.63 -9.75 4.35
C VAL A 85 -6.64 -9.52 2.84
N ASP A 86 -5.87 -10.30 2.09
CA ASP A 86 -5.87 -10.23 0.62
C ASP A 86 -7.25 -10.54 0.04
N GLY A 87 -7.99 -11.48 0.65
CA GLY A 87 -9.36 -11.82 0.24
C GLY A 87 -10.29 -10.61 0.31
N ILE A 88 -10.25 -9.88 1.43
CA ILE A 88 -11.03 -8.66 1.65
C ILE A 88 -10.62 -7.57 0.67
N VAL A 89 -9.31 -7.31 0.52
CA VAL A 89 -8.80 -6.28 -0.40
C VAL A 89 -9.25 -6.56 -1.82
N ASN A 90 -9.12 -7.80 -2.29
CA ASN A 90 -9.57 -8.22 -3.61
C ASN A 90 -11.09 -8.12 -3.79
N ALA A 91 -11.87 -8.39 -2.74
CA ALA A 91 -13.32 -8.22 -2.78
C ALA A 91 -13.71 -6.74 -2.93
N ILE A 92 -13.06 -5.85 -2.18
CA ILE A 92 -13.27 -4.40 -2.31
C ILE A 92 -12.88 -3.92 -3.70
N ALA A 93 -11.73 -4.34 -4.22
CA ALA A 93 -11.27 -3.98 -5.57
C ALA A 93 -12.28 -4.42 -6.64
N ARG A 94 -12.75 -5.67 -6.59
CA ARG A 94 -13.78 -6.18 -7.50
C ARG A 94 -15.10 -5.41 -7.36
N GLY A 95 -15.51 -5.09 -6.14
CA GLY A 95 -16.68 -4.27 -5.87
C GLY A 95 -16.57 -2.88 -6.51
N GLY A 96 -15.41 -2.23 -6.40
CA GLY A 96 -15.14 -0.95 -7.04
C GLY A 96 -15.27 -1.00 -8.57
N VAL A 97 -14.75 -2.05 -9.20
CA VAL A 97 -14.90 -2.26 -10.65
C VAL A 97 -16.36 -2.43 -11.06
N VAL A 98 -17.15 -3.17 -10.28
CA VAL A 98 -18.59 -3.33 -10.55
C VAL A 98 -19.32 -1.99 -10.44
N VAL A 99 -19.03 -1.21 -9.40
CA VAL A 99 -19.63 0.13 -9.23
C VAL A 99 -19.27 1.05 -10.39
N ALA A 100 -17.99 1.05 -10.80
CA ALA A 100 -17.54 1.84 -11.95
C ALA A 100 -18.24 1.41 -13.24
N ALA A 101 -18.38 0.10 -13.48
CA ALA A 101 -19.09 -0.42 -14.65
C ALA A 101 -20.58 -0.04 -14.64
N LEU A 102 -21.23 -0.04 -13.48
CA LEU A 102 -22.62 0.40 -13.35
C LEU A 102 -22.76 1.91 -13.61
N ALA A 103 -21.85 2.72 -13.06
CA ALA A 103 -21.82 4.17 -13.29
C ALA A 103 -21.61 4.48 -14.78
N ASP A 104 -20.70 3.75 -15.43
CA ASP A 104 -20.40 3.88 -16.86
C ASP A 104 -21.59 3.47 -17.76
N VAL A 105 -22.37 2.45 -17.37
CA VAL A 105 -23.63 2.12 -18.05
C VAL A 105 -24.69 3.21 -17.83
N PHE A 106 -24.78 3.77 -16.63
CA PHE A 106 -25.71 4.86 -16.33
C PHE A 106 -25.37 6.11 -17.14
N ASP A 107 -24.11 6.48 -17.20
CA ASP A 107 -23.60 7.62 -17.97
C ASP A 107 -23.97 7.49 -19.45
N ARG A 108 -23.60 6.37 -20.09
CA ARG A 108 -23.92 6.13 -21.51
C ARG A 108 -25.41 6.05 -21.84
N LYS A 109 -26.24 5.56 -20.93
CA LYS A 109 -27.69 5.38 -21.22
C LYS A 109 -28.51 6.60 -20.87
N VAL A 110 -28.22 7.20 -19.72
CA VAL A 110 -29.03 8.26 -19.14
C VAL A 110 -28.44 9.62 -19.47
N ILE A 111 -27.17 9.84 -19.16
CA ILE A 111 -26.51 11.14 -19.33
C ILE A 111 -26.33 11.43 -20.81
N ASP A 112 -25.65 10.54 -21.54
CA ASP A 112 -25.47 10.68 -22.99
C ASP A 112 -26.82 10.67 -23.73
N GLY A 113 -27.78 9.85 -23.28
CA GLY A 113 -29.13 9.82 -23.86
C GLY A 113 -29.84 11.17 -23.75
N ALA A 114 -29.79 11.79 -22.57
CA ALA A 114 -30.36 13.11 -22.33
C ALA A 114 -29.65 14.19 -23.16
N VAL A 115 -28.31 14.22 -23.12
CA VAL A 115 -27.49 15.21 -23.85
C VAL A 115 -27.70 15.09 -25.36
N ASN A 116 -27.72 13.87 -25.91
CA ASN A 116 -27.94 13.64 -27.33
C ASN A 116 -29.34 14.06 -27.76
N SER A 117 -30.36 13.84 -26.93
CA SER A 117 -31.73 14.29 -27.22
C SER A 117 -31.81 15.82 -27.32
N ILE A 118 -31.24 16.53 -26.35
CA ILE A 118 -31.17 17.99 -26.35
C ILE A 118 -30.38 18.50 -27.56
N SER A 119 -29.25 17.85 -27.87
CA SER A 119 -28.42 18.20 -29.02
C SER A 119 -29.16 18.01 -30.34
N LEU A 120 -29.89 16.90 -30.50
CA LEU A 120 -30.69 16.63 -31.71
C LEU A 120 -31.79 17.66 -31.88
N GLU A 121 -32.50 18.05 -30.82
CA GLU A 121 -33.52 19.09 -30.90
C GLU A 121 -32.93 20.45 -31.25
N THR A 122 -31.78 20.79 -30.66
CA THR A 122 -31.05 22.02 -30.94
C THR A 122 -30.62 22.08 -32.41
N VAL A 123 -30.07 20.99 -32.94
CA VAL A 123 -29.68 20.90 -34.36
C VAL A 123 -30.89 20.97 -35.27
N ARG A 124 -31.99 20.26 -34.96
CA ARG A 124 -33.24 20.33 -35.73
C ARG A 124 -33.80 21.76 -35.78
N SER A 125 -33.82 22.46 -34.64
CA SER A 125 -34.24 23.86 -34.56
C SER A 125 -33.33 24.76 -35.41
N SER A 126 -32.01 24.57 -35.31
CA SER A 126 -31.01 25.32 -36.09
C SER A 126 -31.18 25.10 -37.60
N LEU A 127 -31.45 23.87 -38.04
CA LEU A 127 -31.71 23.53 -39.44
C LEU A 127 -33.05 24.12 -39.92
N ALA A 128 -34.10 24.08 -39.11
CA ALA A 128 -35.37 24.71 -39.43
C ALA A 128 -35.20 26.24 -39.60
N LEU A 129 -34.45 26.88 -38.69
CA LEU A 129 -34.10 28.30 -38.81
C LEU A 129 -33.23 28.59 -40.05
N ARG A 130 -32.30 27.69 -40.40
CA ARG A 130 -31.48 27.80 -41.62
C ARG A 130 -32.34 27.87 -42.88
N THR A 131 -33.41 27.09 -42.96
CA THR A 131 -34.31 27.12 -44.14
C THR A 131 -35.10 28.43 -44.29
N ARG A 132 -35.22 29.25 -43.23
CA ARG A 132 -35.80 30.60 -43.34
C ARG A 132 -34.85 31.62 -43.98
N GLN A 133 -33.56 31.30 -44.08
CA GLN A 133 -32.57 32.13 -44.76
C GLN A 133 -32.39 31.63 -46.20
N THR A 134 -33.21 32.16 -47.12
CA THR A 134 -33.30 31.72 -48.52
C THR A 134 -32.19 32.26 -49.43
N GLY A 135 -31.29 33.12 -48.91
CA GLY A 135 -30.19 33.73 -49.68
C GLY A 135 -30.63 34.77 -50.72
N GLN A 136 -31.93 35.06 -50.84
CA GLN A 136 -32.45 36.07 -51.75
C GLN A 136 -32.42 37.44 -51.09
N VAL A 137 -31.55 38.34 -51.58
CA VAL A 137 -31.33 39.70 -51.03
C VAL A 137 -32.65 40.48 -50.86
N GLN A 138 -33.60 40.31 -51.79
CA GLN A 138 -34.89 41.01 -51.78
C GLN A 138 -35.75 40.68 -50.54
N ASN A 139 -35.69 39.46 -50.01
CA ASN A 139 -36.46 39.07 -48.83
C ASN A 139 -35.91 39.76 -47.56
N TYR A 140 -34.59 39.95 -47.48
CA TYR A 140 -33.96 40.69 -46.39
C TYR A 140 -34.30 42.19 -46.45
N THR A 141 -34.39 42.77 -47.66
CA THR A 141 -34.75 44.18 -47.84
C THR A 141 -36.13 44.49 -47.26
N TRP A 142 -37.13 43.64 -47.51
CA TRP A 142 -38.48 43.84 -46.98
C TRP A 142 -38.53 43.75 -45.44
N VAL A 143 -37.80 42.81 -44.84
CA VAL A 143 -37.73 42.65 -43.38
C VAL A 143 -37.10 43.89 -42.72
N ILE A 144 -36.04 44.44 -43.31
CA ILE A 144 -35.37 45.65 -42.80
C ILE A 144 -36.32 46.86 -42.87
N VAL A 145 -36.97 47.08 -44.02
CA VAL A 145 -37.89 48.21 -44.21
C VAL A 145 -39.06 48.14 -43.22
N LEU A 146 -39.71 46.99 -43.10
CA LEU A 146 -40.80 46.78 -42.13
C LEU A 146 -40.33 46.94 -40.69
N GLY A 147 -39.13 46.44 -40.37
CA GLY A 147 -38.52 46.57 -39.05
C GLY A 147 -38.28 48.02 -38.66
N ILE A 148 -37.73 48.84 -39.56
CA ILE A 148 -37.52 50.28 -39.34
C ILE A 148 -38.85 50.98 -39.09
N VAL A 149 -39.87 50.72 -39.91
CA VAL A 149 -41.20 51.32 -39.75
C VAL A 149 -41.81 50.92 -38.41
N ALA A 150 -41.74 49.64 -38.03
CA ALA A 150 -42.26 49.14 -36.76
C ALA A 150 -41.55 49.78 -35.55
N ILE A 151 -40.23 49.90 -35.59
CA ILE A 151 -39.44 50.58 -34.53
C ILE A 151 -39.82 52.06 -34.44
N LEU A 152 -39.97 52.76 -35.56
CA LEU A 152 -40.40 54.17 -35.57
C LEU A 152 -41.80 54.34 -34.98
N VAL A 153 -42.75 53.49 -35.36
CA VAL A 153 -44.10 53.50 -34.79
C VAL A 153 -44.06 53.22 -33.30
N LEU A 154 -43.31 52.19 -32.85
CA LEU A 154 -43.16 51.87 -31.43
C LEU A 154 -42.50 53.01 -30.67
N ALA A 155 -41.46 53.63 -31.20
CA ALA A 155 -40.77 54.77 -30.59
C ALA A 155 -41.70 56.00 -30.48
N VAL A 156 -42.50 56.27 -31.52
CA VAL A 156 -43.50 57.34 -31.47
C VAL A 156 -44.58 57.02 -30.44
N MET A 157 -45.13 55.80 -30.44
CA MET A 157 -46.13 55.37 -29.46
C MET A 157 -45.59 55.42 -28.02
N LEU A 158 -44.37 54.92 -27.78
CA LEU A 158 -43.69 55.00 -26.49
C LEU A 158 -43.28 56.43 -26.12
N GLY A 159 -43.07 57.32 -27.08
CA GLY A 159 -42.83 58.75 -26.84
C GLY A 159 -44.11 59.55 -26.59
N PHE A 160 -45.25 59.08 -27.11
CA PHE A 160 -46.58 59.63 -26.82
C PHE A 160 -47.19 59.06 -25.53
N LEU A 161 -46.83 57.84 -25.15
CA LEU A 161 -47.35 57.17 -23.95
C LEU A 161 -47.13 57.99 -22.66
N PRO A 162 -45.95 58.59 -22.38
CA PRO A 162 -45.75 59.44 -21.20
C PRO A 162 -46.53 60.76 -21.28
N ARG A 163 -46.80 61.24 -22.49
CA ARG A 163 -47.57 62.48 -22.73
C ARG A 163 -49.08 62.27 -22.52
N ILE A 164 -49.57 61.05 -22.69
CA ILE A 164 -50.99 60.67 -22.54
C ILE A 164 -51.27 60.07 -21.16
N LEU A 165 -50.34 59.31 -20.57
CA LEU A 165 -50.54 58.61 -19.30
C LEU A 165 -50.34 59.48 -18.05
N GLY A 166 -50.18 60.80 -18.21
CA GLY A 166 -50.28 61.79 -17.12
C GLY A 166 -49.49 61.43 -15.86
N ARG A 167 -48.18 61.21 -15.99
CA ARG A 167 -47.30 61.28 -14.80
C ARG A 167 -46.90 62.74 -14.61
N PRO A 168 -47.05 63.30 -13.39
CA PRO A 168 -46.84 64.71 -13.10
C PRO A 168 -45.44 65.18 -13.48
#